data_AF-A0A0B1P035-F1
#
_entry.id   AF-A0A0B1P035-F1
#
_cell.length_a   1.000
_cell.length_b   1.000
_cell.length_c   1.000
_cell.angle_alpha   90.00
_cell.angle_beta   90.00
_cell.angle_gamma   90.00
#
_symmetry.space_group_name_H-M   'P 1'
#
loop_
_entity.id
_entity.type
_entity.pdbx_description
1 polymer ?
#
loop_
_entity_poly.entity_id
_entity_poly.type
_entity_poly.pdbx_seq_one_letter_code
_entity_poly.pdbx_strand_id
1 'polypeptide(L)'
;MTVFTSSWKQCATRSMNMTNVIQLTGIESYAIWSATMIAIFRTLKLVEVVVQGLKPSAGMSKEEVDAYNSLNDCALGIFIQVIHGDILKGVVEMETTNDIWLYLISLYHRDTAFALVHQVGSLCQLGWMFDHTRPISEFIINFESEWFKLLKLTRDSSDTYRQQFAVFLGNDKAKRDFLLGLISRHHKNIVDNLTTKDNLTFAEVKQRLLDSDYESCSTALLTMESQNKGRNQKSKKRGRKPEKVPEPDEQCTFCKKHFPDKPRNYSWKTCLQRNSWRNQSNKTDPPKWHEVHMTTNNSQKDSSTSKFVPVL
;
A
#
# COMPACT_ATOMS: atom_id res chain seq x y z
N MET A 1 19.37 18.87 -42.92
CA MET A 1 19.54 18.12 -41.65
C MET A 1 19.53 16.65 -41.98
N THR A 2 20.50 15.87 -41.50
CA THR A 2 20.63 14.42 -41.70
C THR A 2 20.15 13.68 -40.44
N VAL A 3 18.82 13.58 -40.28
CA VAL A 3 18.21 13.10 -39.03
C VAL A 3 18.38 11.59 -38.91
N PHE A 4 18.08 10.84 -39.97
CA PHE A 4 18.11 9.38 -39.92
C PHE A 4 19.54 8.84 -39.93
N THR A 5 20.45 9.42 -40.70
CA THR A 5 21.85 8.96 -40.72
C THR A 5 22.51 9.14 -39.36
N SER A 6 22.18 10.22 -38.63
CA SER A 6 22.67 10.45 -37.26
C SER A 6 22.13 9.40 -36.28
N SER A 7 20.80 9.18 -36.30
CA SER A 7 20.15 8.18 -35.45
C SER A 7 20.64 6.76 -35.75
N TRP A 8 20.83 6.42 -37.03
CA TRP A 8 21.38 5.13 -37.46
C TRP A 8 22.79 4.89 -36.95
N LYS A 9 23.70 5.86 -37.09
CA LYS A 9 25.08 5.73 -36.56
C LYS A 9 25.10 5.47 -35.06
N GLN A 10 24.17 6.07 -34.31
CA GLN A 10 24.05 5.84 -32.87
C GLN A 10 23.41 4.49 -32.54
N CYS A 11 22.43 4.05 -33.33
CA CYS A 11 21.81 2.74 -33.17
C CYS A 11 22.80 1.61 -33.49
N ALA A 12 23.52 1.70 -34.61
CA ALA A 12 24.46 0.68 -35.08
C ALA A 12 25.64 0.42 -34.13
N THR A 13 25.96 1.38 -33.25
CA THR A 13 27.02 1.23 -32.23
C THR A 13 26.51 0.61 -30.92
N ARG A 14 25.21 0.33 -30.81
CA ARG A 14 24.57 -0.17 -29.59
C ARG A 14 24.05 -1.58 -29.85
N SER A 15 24.47 -2.53 -29.01
CA SER A 15 23.88 -3.86 -28.94
C SER A 15 23.15 -3.98 -27.61
N MET A 16 21.96 -4.59 -27.62
CA MET A 16 21.17 -4.82 -26.42
C MET A 16 20.64 -6.25 -26.41
N ASN A 17 20.82 -6.93 -25.28
CA ASN A 17 20.31 -8.28 -25.09
C ASN A 17 18.80 -8.21 -24.76
N MET A 18 17.98 -8.95 -25.50
CA MET A 18 16.51 -8.99 -25.35
C MET A 18 16.00 -10.18 -24.54
N THR A 19 16.86 -11.09 -24.05
CA THR A 19 16.46 -12.33 -23.37
C THR A 19 15.59 -12.12 -22.14
N ASN A 20 15.75 -10.98 -21.44
CA ASN A 20 14.98 -10.67 -20.23
C ASN A 20 13.81 -9.69 -20.48
N VAL A 21 13.53 -9.34 -21.73
CA VAL A 21 12.40 -8.46 -22.06
C VAL A 21 11.13 -9.30 -22.02
N ILE A 22 10.14 -8.81 -21.28
CA ILE A 22 8.81 -9.44 -21.21
C ILE A 22 8.24 -9.54 -22.63
N GLN A 23 7.64 -10.68 -22.97
CA GLN A 23 6.98 -10.85 -24.26
C GLN A 23 5.56 -10.28 -24.22
N LEU A 24 5.11 -9.67 -25.32
CA LEU A 24 3.72 -9.28 -25.50
C LEU A 24 2.87 -10.51 -25.81
N THR A 25 2.04 -10.91 -24.87
CA THR A 25 1.10 -12.05 -24.96
C THR A 25 -0.35 -11.61 -25.14
N GLY A 26 -0.67 -10.36 -24.77
CA GLY A 26 -2.03 -9.88 -24.74
C GLY A 26 -2.18 -8.58 -23.97
N ILE A 27 -3.42 -8.31 -23.56
CA ILE A 27 -3.79 -7.09 -22.84
C ILE A 27 -3.13 -6.99 -21.47
N GLU A 28 -2.96 -8.13 -20.79
CA GLU A 28 -2.39 -8.25 -19.45
C GLU A 28 -0.90 -7.91 -19.39
N SER A 29 -0.15 -8.20 -20.45
CA SER A 29 1.28 -7.90 -20.55
C SER A 29 1.57 -6.56 -21.22
N TYR A 30 0.62 -6.00 -21.97
CA TYR A 30 0.81 -4.80 -22.79
C TYR A 30 1.32 -3.57 -22.03
N ALA A 31 0.79 -3.29 -20.83
CA ALA A 31 1.16 -2.08 -20.10
C ALA A 31 2.64 -2.06 -19.70
N ILE A 32 3.18 -3.18 -19.24
CA ILE A 32 4.59 -3.32 -18.85
C ILE A 32 5.46 -3.45 -20.11
N TRP A 33 5.00 -4.24 -21.08
CA TRP A 33 5.68 -4.42 -22.36
C TRP A 33 5.89 -3.09 -23.09
N SER A 34 4.84 -2.31 -23.31
CA SER A 34 4.90 -1.04 -24.04
C SER A 34 5.80 -0.02 -23.36
N ALA A 35 5.77 0.07 -22.02
CA ALA A 35 6.67 0.92 -21.26
C ALA A 35 8.15 0.49 -21.43
N THR A 36 8.40 -0.81 -21.41
CA THR A 36 9.74 -1.38 -21.64
C THR A 36 10.21 -1.07 -23.06
N MET A 37 9.36 -1.28 -24.06
CA MET A 37 9.67 -0.99 -25.46
C MET A 37 10.01 0.47 -25.72
N ILE A 38 9.26 1.41 -25.12
CA ILE A 38 9.59 2.84 -25.21
C ILE A 38 10.99 3.14 -24.65
N ALA A 39 11.38 2.50 -23.54
CA ALA A 39 12.72 2.66 -22.96
C ALA A 39 13.82 2.08 -23.87
N ILE A 40 13.57 0.91 -24.47
CA ILE A 40 14.45 0.27 -25.45
C ILE A 40 14.62 1.17 -26.68
N PHE A 41 13.53 1.61 -27.30
CA PHE A 41 13.57 2.48 -28.46
C PHE A 41 14.26 3.82 -28.15
N ARG A 42 14.08 4.37 -26.95
CA ARG A 42 14.80 5.58 -26.52
C ARG A 42 16.31 5.35 -26.46
N THR A 43 16.71 4.18 -25.94
CA THR A 43 18.10 3.76 -25.83
C THR A 43 18.72 3.50 -27.20
N LEU A 44 17.95 3.02 -28.18
CA LEU A 44 18.43 2.73 -29.53
C LEU A 44 18.19 3.86 -30.52
N LYS A 45 17.68 5.03 -30.08
CA LYS A 45 17.33 6.17 -30.95
C LYS A 45 16.29 5.83 -32.03
N LEU A 46 15.37 4.93 -31.70
CA LEU A 46 14.29 4.47 -32.57
C LEU A 46 12.94 5.15 -32.29
N VAL A 47 12.82 5.96 -31.22
CA VAL A 47 11.54 6.59 -30.82
C VAL A 47 10.93 7.44 -31.94
N GLU A 48 11.75 8.23 -32.64
CA GLU A 48 11.28 9.11 -33.70
C GLU A 48 10.66 8.31 -34.86
N VAL A 49 11.27 7.19 -35.23
CA VAL A 49 10.80 6.32 -36.31
C VAL A 49 9.60 5.48 -35.87
N VAL A 50 9.72 4.76 -34.76
CA VAL A 50 8.73 3.74 -34.34
C VAL A 50 7.54 4.36 -33.63
N VAL A 51 7.77 5.28 -32.69
CA VAL A 51 6.70 5.81 -31.83
C VAL A 51 6.09 7.06 -32.44
N GLN A 52 6.91 7.96 -32.98
CA GLN A 52 6.45 9.23 -33.54
C GLN A 52 6.13 9.14 -35.04
N GLY A 53 6.51 8.05 -35.71
CA GLY A 53 6.18 7.83 -37.13
C GLY A 53 6.88 8.81 -38.08
N LEU A 54 8.09 9.27 -37.73
CA LEU A 54 8.86 10.16 -38.59
C LEU A 54 9.23 9.44 -39.91
N LYS A 55 8.70 9.93 -41.03
CA LYS A 55 8.94 9.39 -42.37
C LYS A 55 9.89 10.27 -43.17
N PRO A 56 10.64 9.72 -44.14
CA PRO A 56 11.42 10.53 -45.06
C PRO A 56 10.56 11.48 -45.90
N SER A 57 10.99 12.73 -46.06
CA SER A 57 10.36 13.70 -46.95
C SER A 57 10.72 13.47 -48.41
N ALA A 58 9.82 13.88 -49.31
CA ALA A 58 10.09 13.88 -50.74
C ALA A 58 11.30 14.77 -51.05
N GLY A 59 12.34 14.21 -51.63
CA GLY A 59 13.60 14.91 -51.96
C GLY A 59 14.74 14.71 -50.96
N MET A 60 14.59 13.86 -49.94
CA MET A 60 15.74 13.44 -49.15
C MET A 60 16.75 12.63 -49.98
N SER A 61 18.01 12.69 -49.56
CA SER A 61 19.07 11.95 -50.25
C SER A 61 18.87 10.44 -50.07
N LYS A 62 19.44 9.66 -50.98
CA LYS A 62 19.36 8.20 -50.94
C LYS A 62 19.88 7.64 -49.62
N GLU A 63 20.95 8.24 -49.09
CA GLU A 63 21.58 7.82 -47.84
C GLU A 63 20.65 7.98 -46.64
N GLU A 64 19.82 9.04 -46.58
CA GLU A 64 18.84 9.21 -45.51
C GLU A 64 17.70 8.21 -45.61
N VAL A 65 17.25 7.90 -46.83
CA VAL A 65 16.23 6.86 -47.07
C VAL A 65 16.75 5.49 -46.65
N ASP A 66 17.98 5.16 -47.03
CA ASP A 66 18.63 3.90 -46.66
C ASP A 66 18.83 3.80 -45.14
N ALA A 67 19.19 4.89 -44.48
CA ALA A 67 19.30 4.96 -43.02
C ALA A 67 17.94 4.75 -42.33
N TYR A 68 16.86 5.36 -42.86
CA TYR A 68 15.50 5.15 -42.35
C TYR A 68 15.05 3.68 -42.49
N ASN A 69 15.33 3.04 -43.62
CA ASN A 69 15.02 1.63 -43.83
C ASN A 69 15.78 0.75 -42.84
N SER A 70 17.08 1.03 -42.64
CA SER A 70 17.92 0.31 -41.68
C SER A 70 17.42 0.43 -40.24
N LEU A 71 16.91 1.61 -39.85
CA LEU A 71 16.28 1.82 -38.54
C LEU A 71 14.98 1.02 -38.41
N ASN A 72 14.16 0.93 -39.46
CA ASN A 72 12.96 0.09 -39.48
C ASN A 72 13.30 -1.39 -39.36
N ASP A 73 14.27 -1.88 -40.12
CA ASP A 73 14.70 -3.29 -40.05
C ASP A 73 15.22 -3.65 -38.66
N CYS A 74 15.98 -2.74 -38.05
CA CYS A 74 16.43 -2.90 -36.67
C CYS A 74 15.24 -3.00 -35.70
N ALA A 75 14.27 -2.07 -35.79
CA ALA A 75 13.09 -2.09 -34.93
C ALA A 75 12.21 -3.33 -35.16
N LEU A 76 12.08 -3.80 -36.41
CA LEU A 76 11.35 -5.02 -36.75
C LEU A 76 12.01 -6.25 -36.12
N GLY A 77 13.34 -6.35 -36.19
CA GLY A 77 14.10 -7.41 -35.51
C GLY A 77 13.89 -7.45 -34.00
N ILE A 78 13.63 -6.30 -33.38
CA ILE A 78 13.24 -6.21 -31.96
C ILE A 78 11.82 -6.75 -31.77
N PHE A 79 10.85 -6.29 -32.56
CA PHE A 79 9.46 -6.75 -32.46
C PHE A 79 9.34 -8.27 -32.59
N ILE A 80 10.08 -8.89 -33.52
CA ILE A 80 10.11 -10.35 -33.70
C ILE A 80 10.53 -11.09 -32.42
N GLN A 81 11.43 -10.52 -31.63
CA GLN A 81 11.91 -11.16 -30.40
C GLN A 81 10.94 -11.01 -29.21
N VAL A 82 10.19 -9.91 -29.17
CA VAL A 82 9.44 -9.50 -27.97
C VAL A 82 7.92 -9.62 -28.13
N ILE A 83 7.43 -10.08 -29.27
CA ILE A 83 5.99 -10.31 -29.53
C ILE A 83 5.73 -11.82 -29.57
N HIS A 84 4.64 -12.27 -28.95
CA HIS A 84 4.22 -13.67 -29.03
C HIS A 84 3.82 -14.07 -30.46
N GLY A 85 4.13 -15.30 -30.86
CA GLY A 85 4.00 -15.76 -32.24
C GLY A 85 2.62 -15.55 -32.87
N ASP A 86 1.54 -15.69 -32.10
CA ASP A 86 0.18 -15.49 -32.62
C ASP A 86 -0.15 -14.02 -32.93
N ILE A 87 0.41 -13.08 -32.18
CA ILE A 87 0.28 -11.64 -32.46
C ILE A 87 1.22 -11.28 -33.62
N LEU A 88 2.42 -11.87 -33.64
CA LEU A 88 3.44 -11.60 -34.65
C LEU A 88 2.95 -11.87 -36.08
N LYS A 89 2.18 -12.95 -36.28
CA LYS A 89 1.55 -13.29 -37.56
C LYS A 89 0.74 -12.13 -38.15
N GLY A 90 0.06 -11.36 -37.31
CA GLY A 90 -0.79 -10.25 -37.75
C GLY A 90 -0.05 -8.93 -37.99
N VAL A 91 1.19 -8.79 -37.49
CA VAL A 91 1.93 -7.52 -37.58
C VAL A 91 3.12 -7.57 -38.52
N VAL A 92 3.64 -8.75 -38.85
CA VAL A 92 4.81 -8.89 -39.74
C VAL A 92 4.55 -8.43 -41.18
N GLU A 93 3.28 -8.40 -41.59
CA GLU A 93 2.85 -7.96 -42.94
C GLU A 93 2.70 -6.43 -43.04
N MET A 94 2.87 -5.69 -41.95
CA MET A 94 2.71 -4.25 -41.94
C MET A 94 3.91 -3.53 -42.56
N GLU A 95 3.63 -2.45 -43.30
CA GLU A 95 4.63 -1.74 -44.11
C GLU A 95 5.73 -1.09 -43.26
N THR A 96 5.36 -0.49 -42.12
CA THR A 96 6.34 0.18 -41.25
C THR A 96 6.24 -0.27 -39.80
N THR A 97 7.34 -0.14 -39.08
CA THR A 97 7.38 -0.44 -37.64
C THR A 97 6.51 0.51 -36.81
N ASN A 98 6.21 1.69 -37.33
CA ASN A 98 5.22 2.60 -36.74
C ASN A 98 3.79 2.06 -36.87
N ASP A 99 3.44 1.47 -38.02
CA ASP A 99 2.13 0.87 -38.22
C ASP A 99 1.91 -0.31 -37.25
N ILE A 100 2.96 -1.13 -37.05
CA ILE A 100 2.97 -2.17 -36.01
C ILE A 100 2.71 -1.56 -34.63
N TRP A 101 3.44 -0.51 -34.27
CA TRP A 101 3.30 0.14 -32.97
C TRP A 101 1.88 0.69 -32.74
N LEU A 102 1.32 1.40 -33.72
CA LEU A 102 -0.03 1.97 -33.66
C LEU A 102 -1.10 0.88 -33.62
N TYR A 103 -0.94 -0.20 -34.38
CA TYR A 103 -1.84 -1.34 -34.34
C TYR A 103 -1.87 -1.97 -32.95
N LEU A 104 -0.70 -2.24 -32.35
CA LEU A 104 -0.62 -2.82 -31.01
C LEU A 104 -1.22 -1.90 -29.94
N ILE A 105 -1.04 -0.57 -30.06
CA ILE A 105 -1.77 0.40 -29.24
C ILE A 105 -3.27 0.22 -29.41
N SER A 106 -3.78 0.19 -30.64
CA SER A 106 -5.22 0.11 -30.89
C SER A 106 -5.87 -1.16 -30.32
N LEU A 107 -5.13 -2.27 -30.28
CA LEU A 107 -5.62 -3.55 -29.76
C LEU A 107 -5.62 -3.62 -28.23
N TYR A 108 -4.52 -3.19 -27.62
CA TYR A 108 -4.20 -3.54 -26.23
C TYR A 108 -4.16 -2.34 -25.29
N HIS A 109 -4.03 -1.12 -25.80
CA HIS A 109 -4.10 0.06 -24.96
C HIS A 109 -5.55 0.33 -24.53
N ARG A 110 -5.81 0.25 -23.22
CA ARG A 110 -7.12 0.54 -22.64
C ARG A 110 -7.03 1.77 -21.74
N ASP A 111 -7.09 2.96 -22.32
CA ASP A 111 -7.34 4.21 -21.58
C ASP A 111 -8.84 4.60 -21.61
N THR A 112 -9.71 3.66 -21.25
CA THR A 112 -11.15 3.89 -21.25
C THR A 112 -11.59 4.54 -19.94
N ALA A 113 -12.77 5.19 -19.94
CA ALA A 113 -13.38 5.69 -18.71
C ALA A 113 -13.58 4.57 -17.67
N PHE A 114 -13.83 3.35 -18.15
CA PHE A 114 -13.92 2.16 -17.31
C PHE A 114 -12.59 1.83 -16.61
N ALA A 115 -11.45 1.95 -17.30
CA ALA A 115 -10.14 1.71 -16.69
C ALA A 115 -9.88 2.66 -15.52
N LEU A 116 -10.25 3.94 -15.66
CA LEU A 116 -10.17 4.91 -14.58
C LEU A 116 -11.04 4.51 -13.38
N VAL A 117 -12.32 4.23 -13.61
CA VAL A 117 -13.26 3.85 -12.55
C VAL A 117 -12.82 2.56 -11.85
N HIS A 118 -12.38 1.57 -12.62
CA HIS A 118 -11.82 0.33 -12.09
C HIS A 118 -10.62 0.61 -11.19
N GLN A 119 -9.67 1.44 -11.64
CA GLN A 119 -8.48 1.77 -10.87
C GLN A 119 -8.79 2.55 -9.58
N VAL A 120 -9.77 3.46 -9.60
CA VAL A 120 -10.27 4.12 -8.37
C VAL A 120 -10.86 3.08 -7.43
N GLY A 121 -11.66 2.14 -7.95
CA GLY A 121 -12.20 1.01 -7.19
C GLY A 121 -11.10 0.17 -6.54
N SER A 122 -10.07 -0.22 -7.29
CA SER A 122 -8.93 -0.98 -6.79
C SER A 122 -8.19 -0.26 -5.65
N LEU A 123 -7.96 1.06 -5.78
CA LEU A 123 -7.35 1.86 -4.72
C LEU A 123 -8.21 1.87 -3.45
N CYS A 124 -9.52 2.08 -3.58
CA CYS A 124 -10.44 2.09 -2.44
C CYS A 124 -10.60 0.72 -1.79
N GLN A 125 -10.52 -0.37 -2.56
CA GLN A 125 -10.59 -1.75 -2.07
C GLN A 125 -9.43 -2.10 -1.14
N LEU A 126 -8.26 -1.46 -1.28
CA LEU A 126 -7.12 -1.71 -0.40
C LEU A 126 -7.48 -1.53 1.08
N GLY A 127 -8.26 -0.50 1.43
CA GLY A 127 -8.67 -0.25 2.82
C GLY A 127 -9.60 -1.34 3.39
N TRP A 128 -10.25 -2.13 2.54
CA TRP A 128 -11.06 -3.28 2.94
C TRP A 128 -10.26 -4.58 3.02
N MET A 129 -9.20 -4.68 2.20
CA MET A 129 -8.31 -5.85 2.18
C MET A 129 -7.23 -5.81 3.24
N PHE A 130 -6.98 -4.63 3.81
CA PHE A 130 -6.02 -4.48 4.89
C PHE A 130 -6.54 -5.13 6.18
N ASP A 131 -5.71 -5.94 6.80
CA ASP A 131 -5.96 -6.51 8.12
C ASP A 131 -4.68 -6.46 8.97
N HIS A 132 -4.83 -6.67 10.28
CA HIS A 132 -3.71 -6.63 11.23
C HIS A 132 -2.74 -7.82 11.13
N THR A 133 -3.03 -8.80 10.29
CA THR A 133 -2.17 -9.99 10.15
C THR A 133 -1.02 -9.74 9.20
N ARG A 134 -1.13 -8.70 8.35
CA ARG A 134 -0.09 -8.31 7.40
C ARG A 134 0.70 -7.10 7.87
N PRO A 135 2.01 -7.04 7.58
CA PRO A 135 2.82 -5.86 7.87
C PRO A 135 2.27 -4.61 7.17
N ILE A 136 2.35 -3.46 7.84
CA ILE A 136 1.91 -2.19 7.24
C ILE A 136 2.76 -1.81 6.02
N SER A 137 4.00 -2.30 5.97
CA SER A 137 4.91 -2.09 4.84
C SER A 137 4.38 -2.69 3.54
N GLU A 138 3.78 -3.89 3.58
CA GLU A 138 3.14 -4.52 2.42
C GLU A 138 1.98 -3.67 1.92
N PHE A 139 1.14 -3.18 2.84
CA PHE A 139 0.02 -2.30 2.50
C PHE A 139 0.49 -1.00 1.84
N ILE A 140 1.51 -0.34 2.40
CA ILE A 140 2.06 0.91 1.85
C ILE A 140 2.58 0.68 0.43
N ILE A 141 3.29 -0.43 0.17
CA ILE A 141 3.78 -0.77 -1.17
C ILE A 141 2.61 -0.92 -2.16
N ASN A 142 1.57 -1.65 -1.77
CA ASN A 142 0.37 -1.82 -2.59
C ASN A 142 -0.35 -0.49 -2.85
N PHE A 143 -0.50 0.34 -1.81
CA PHE A 143 -1.08 1.67 -1.93
C PHE A 143 -0.31 2.55 -2.92
N GLU A 144 1.03 2.61 -2.81
CA GLU A 144 1.83 3.43 -3.71
C GLU A 144 1.79 2.94 -5.14
N SER A 145 1.72 1.62 -5.35
CA SER A 145 1.54 1.01 -6.66
C SER A 145 0.20 1.41 -7.29
N GLU A 146 -0.91 1.25 -6.56
CA GLU A 146 -2.25 1.60 -7.06
C GLU A 146 -2.42 3.12 -7.25
N TRP A 147 -1.85 3.93 -6.36
CA TRP A 147 -1.82 5.39 -6.49
C TRP A 147 -1.05 5.82 -7.75
N PHE A 148 0.11 5.23 -8.00
CA PHE A 148 0.92 5.54 -9.17
C PHE A 148 0.23 5.15 -10.47
N LYS A 149 -0.41 3.97 -10.51
CA LYS A 149 -1.23 3.55 -11.67
C LYS A 149 -2.35 4.55 -11.95
N LEU A 150 -3.07 4.98 -10.92
CA LEU A 150 -4.16 5.96 -11.05
C LEU A 150 -3.66 7.34 -11.51
N LEU A 151 -2.56 7.83 -10.93
CA LEU A 151 -1.93 9.08 -11.33
C LEU A 151 -1.45 9.01 -12.79
N LYS A 152 -0.88 7.89 -13.22
CA LYS A 152 -0.43 7.71 -14.60
C LYS A 152 -1.61 7.72 -15.58
N LEU A 153 -2.67 6.95 -15.31
CA LEU A 153 -3.88 6.91 -16.14
C LEU A 153 -4.52 8.30 -16.30
N THR A 154 -4.58 9.07 -15.21
CA THR A 154 -5.18 10.41 -15.23
C THR A 154 -4.31 11.43 -15.95
N ARG A 155 -2.98 11.39 -15.74
CA ARG A 155 -2.01 12.32 -16.34
C ARG A 155 -1.77 12.06 -17.83
N ASP A 156 -1.83 10.81 -18.27
CA ASP A 156 -1.54 10.46 -19.65
C ASP A 156 -2.78 10.63 -20.57
N SER A 157 -3.95 10.95 -20.00
CA SER A 157 -5.20 11.12 -20.76
C SER A 157 -5.35 12.49 -21.41
N SER A 158 -6.02 12.59 -22.56
CA SER A 158 -6.33 13.90 -23.18
C SER A 158 -7.55 14.60 -22.55
N ASP A 159 -8.30 13.91 -21.69
CA ASP A 159 -9.51 14.44 -21.09
C ASP A 159 -9.22 15.46 -19.97
N THR A 160 -9.87 16.63 -20.04
CA THR A 160 -9.69 17.72 -19.07
C THR A 160 -10.04 17.33 -17.64
N TYR A 161 -11.11 16.56 -17.37
CA TYR A 161 -11.46 16.18 -16.01
C TYR A 161 -10.42 15.21 -15.43
N ARG A 162 -9.88 14.31 -16.27
CA ARG A 162 -8.81 13.39 -15.85
C ARG A 162 -7.54 14.14 -15.52
N GLN A 163 -7.19 15.15 -16.32
CA GLN A 163 -6.05 16.02 -16.04
C GLN A 163 -6.20 16.79 -14.72
N GLN A 164 -7.40 17.32 -14.43
CA GLN A 164 -7.68 17.94 -13.12
C GLN A 164 -7.54 16.93 -11.98
N PHE A 165 -8.00 15.69 -12.18
CA PHE A 165 -7.83 14.63 -11.20
C PHE A 165 -6.35 14.25 -11.01
N ALA A 166 -5.53 14.27 -12.07
CA ALA A 166 -4.09 14.08 -11.98
C ALA A 166 -3.41 15.15 -11.11
N VAL A 167 -3.82 16.41 -11.22
CA VAL A 167 -3.32 17.51 -10.36
C VAL A 167 -3.64 17.22 -8.89
N PHE A 168 -4.87 16.77 -8.60
CA PHE A 168 -5.25 16.35 -7.26
C PHE A 168 -4.41 15.16 -6.75
N LEU A 169 -4.22 14.13 -7.56
CA LEU A 169 -3.42 12.95 -7.22
C LEU A 169 -1.91 13.25 -7.07
N GLY A 170 -1.44 14.34 -7.70
CA GLY A 170 -0.09 14.87 -7.53
C GLY A 170 0.09 15.66 -6.23
N ASN A 171 -0.98 15.97 -5.50
CA ASN A 171 -0.90 16.68 -4.24
C ASN A 171 -0.45 15.75 -3.11
N ASP A 172 0.67 16.07 -2.48
CA ASP A 172 1.28 15.27 -1.41
C ASP A 172 0.34 15.09 -0.20
N LYS A 173 -0.38 16.15 0.18
CA LYS A 173 -1.39 16.14 1.25
C LYS A 173 -2.55 15.21 0.91
N ALA A 174 -3.03 15.23 -0.34
CA ALA A 174 -4.07 14.29 -0.77
C ALA A 174 -3.61 12.84 -0.68
N LYS A 175 -2.42 12.50 -1.19
CA LYS A 175 -1.85 11.15 -1.09
C LYS A 175 -1.74 10.67 0.35
N ARG A 176 -1.24 11.54 1.23
CA ARG A 176 -1.14 11.30 2.68
C ARG A 176 -2.51 11.04 3.32
N ASP A 177 -3.48 11.90 3.06
CA ASP A 177 -4.80 11.82 3.68
C ASP A 177 -5.56 10.57 3.22
N PHE A 178 -5.40 10.16 1.95
CA PHE A 178 -5.92 8.89 1.45
C PHE A 178 -5.28 7.68 2.14
N LEU A 179 -3.95 7.65 2.28
CA LEU A 179 -3.26 6.56 2.98
C LEU A 179 -3.81 6.40 4.41
N LEU A 180 -3.86 7.52 5.16
CA LEU A 180 -4.36 7.54 6.53
C LEU A 180 -5.85 7.15 6.62
N GLY A 181 -6.67 7.63 5.68
CA GLY A 181 -8.08 7.28 5.61
C GLY A 181 -8.31 5.79 5.40
N LEU A 182 -7.53 5.15 4.53
CA LEU A 182 -7.66 3.71 4.24
C LEU A 182 -7.24 2.81 5.41
N ILE A 183 -6.26 3.22 6.22
CA ILE A 183 -5.80 2.43 7.39
C ILE A 183 -6.54 2.77 8.69
N SER A 184 -7.34 3.83 8.71
CA SER A 184 -8.00 4.38 9.92
C SER A 184 -8.81 3.36 10.73
N ARG A 185 -9.41 2.37 10.06
CA ARG A 185 -10.20 1.31 10.70
C ARG A 185 -9.39 0.41 11.62
N HIS A 186 -8.11 0.24 11.29
CA HIS A 186 -7.21 -0.68 11.94
C HIS A 186 -6.25 0.09 12.87
N HIS A 187 -5.71 1.22 12.44
CA HIS A 187 -4.70 1.98 13.18
C HIS A 187 -5.23 3.31 13.71
N LYS A 188 -6.45 3.34 14.27
CA LYS A 188 -7.12 4.58 14.70
C LYS A 188 -6.23 5.52 15.53
N ASN A 189 -5.58 5.02 16.57
CA ASN A 189 -4.73 5.84 17.45
C ASN A 189 -3.56 6.50 16.71
N ILE A 190 -2.95 5.77 15.76
CA ILE A 190 -1.83 6.27 14.96
C ILE A 190 -2.36 7.32 13.97
N VAL A 191 -3.48 7.05 13.32
CA VAL A 191 -4.12 8.00 12.39
C VAL A 191 -4.54 9.27 13.12
N ASP A 192 -5.16 9.18 14.29
CA ASP A 192 -5.55 10.34 15.10
C ASP A 192 -4.31 11.18 15.48
N ASN A 193 -3.20 10.54 15.86
CA ASN A 193 -1.96 11.28 16.15
C ASN A 193 -1.38 11.98 14.90
N LEU A 194 -1.36 11.30 13.75
CA LEU A 194 -0.75 11.82 12.54
C LEU A 194 -1.60 12.91 11.89
N THR A 195 -2.92 12.80 11.95
CA THR A 195 -3.86 13.79 11.39
C THR A 195 -3.88 15.11 12.15
N THR A 196 -3.52 15.14 13.44
CA THR A 196 -3.37 16.40 14.20
C THR A 196 -2.19 17.28 13.75
N LYS A 197 -1.33 16.78 12.87
CA LYS A 197 -0.11 17.46 12.42
C LYS A 197 -0.24 17.84 10.93
N ASP A 198 -0.74 19.05 10.67
CA ASP A 198 -1.04 19.51 9.30
C ASP A 198 0.17 19.56 8.37
N ASN A 199 1.37 19.77 8.91
CA ASN A 199 2.59 20.04 8.15
C ASN A 199 3.37 18.77 7.74
N LEU A 200 2.85 17.57 8.04
CA LEU A 200 3.55 16.35 7.65
C LEU A 200 3.39 16.07 6.17
N THR A 201 4.52 15.76 5.53
CA THR A 201 4.57 15.20 4.19
C THR A 201 4.15 13.73 4.18
N PHE A 202 3.81 13.22 3.00
CA PHE A 202 3.58 11.79 2.78
C PHE A 202 4.76 10.93 3.24
N ALA A 203 5.99 11.36 2.94
CA ALA A 203 7.21 10.62 3.29
C ALA A 203 7.39 10.49 4.82
N GLU A 204 7.14 11.57 5.56
CA GLU A 204 7.21 11.56 7.03
C GLU A 204 6.11 10.69 7.65
N VAL A 205 4.89 10.75 7.11
CA VAL A 205 3.79 9.88 7.55
C VAL A 205 4.13 8.41 7.29
N LYS A 206 4.61 8.09 6.08
CA LYS A 206 5.05 6.74 5.72
C LYS A 206 6.12 6.22 6.69
N GLN A 207 7.14 7.02 7.00
CA GLN A 207 8.20 6.60 7.91
C GLN A 207 7.64 6.29 9.30
N ARG A 208 6.80 7.15 9.87
CA ARG A 208 6.20 6.93 11.20
C ARG A 208 5.29 5.70 11.25
N LEU A 209 4.58 5.42 10.16
CA LEU A 209 3.78 4.20 10.04
C LEU A 209 4.67 2.95 10.09
N LEU A 210 5.79 2.96 9.36
CA LEU A 210 6.75 1.86 9.37
C LEU A 210 7.43 1.69 10.74
N ASP A 211 7.80 2.79 11.39
CA ASP A 211 8.41 2.76 12.73
C ASP A 211 7.45 2.16 13.77
N SER A 212 6.15 2.47 13.66
CA SER A 212 5.12 1.95 14.57
C SER A 212 4.95 0.43 14.47
N ASP A 213 5.09 -0.13 13.27
CA ASP A 213 4.99 -1.59 13.03
C ASP A 213 6.17 -2.33 13.68
N TYR A 214 7.35 -1.71 13.67
CA TYR A 214 8.54 -2.24 14.32
C TYR A 214 8.41 -2.25 15.85
N GLU A 215 7.97 -1.15 16.45
CA GLU A 215 7.80 -1.03 17.90
C GLU A 215 6.77 -2.02 18.47
N SER A 216 5.69 -2.28 17.72
CA SER A 216 4.66 -3.26 18.07
C SER A 216 5.24 -4.69 18.18
N CYS A 217 6.12 -5.07 17.24
CA CYS A 217 6.80 -6.37 17.25
C CYS A 217 7.88 -6.48 18.35
N SER A 218 8.66 -5.41 18.60
CA SER A 218 9.74 -5.45 19.61
C SER A 218 9.22 -5.55 21.04
N THR A 219 8.06 -4.96 21.33
CA THR A 219 7.49 -4.97 22.69
C THR A 219 7.06 -6.38 23.11
N ALA A 220 6.57 -7.20 22.17
CA ALA A 220 6.20 -8.60 22.42
C ALA A 220 7.42 -9.48 22.76
N LEU A 221 8.55 -9.26 22.07
CA LEU A 221 9.80 -10.02 22.29
C LEU A 221 10.39 -9.78 23.68
N LEU A 222 10.39 -8.51 24.13
CA LEU A 222 10.93 -8.13 25.44
C LEU A 222 10.06 -8.62 26.61
N THR A 223 8.76 -8.79 26.41
CA THR A 223 7.89 -9.40 27.43
C THR A 223 8.11 -10.91 27.58
N MET A 224 8.52 -11.63 26.53
CA MET A 224 8.83 -13.07 26.64
C MET A 224 10.18 -13.32 27.33
N GLU A 225 11.19 -12.47 27.12
CA GLU A 225 12.48 -12.61 27.80
C GLU A 225 12.42 -12.28 29.30
N SER A 226 11.47 -11.44 29.72
CA SER A 226 11.30 -11.08 31.14
C SER A 226 10.57 -12.17 31.98
N GLN A 227 9.90 -13.14 31.34
CA GLN A 227 9.22 -14.23 32.05
C GLN A 227 10.09 -15.46 32.31
N ASN A 228 11.29 -15.55 31.71
CA ASN A 228 12.19 -16.71 31.87
C ASN A 228 13.36 -16.51 32.86
N LYS A 229 13.42 -15.40 33.60
CA LYS A 229 14.46 -15.20 34.64
C LYS A 229 13.85 -15.25 36.04
N GLY A 230 13.62 -16.47 36.53
CA GLY A 230 13.07 -16.66 37.87
C GLY A 230 13.26 -18.05 38.47
N ARG A 231 14.48 -18.61 38.51
CA ARG A 231 14.84 -19.61 39.54
C ARG A 231 16.35 -19.72 39.81
N ASN A 232 16.75 -19.15 40.95
CA ASN A 232 17.80 -19.55 41.88
C ASN A 232 19.24 -19.77 41.37
N GLN A 233 20.10 -18.78 41.57
CA GLN A 233 21.47 -19.03 42.03
C GLN A 233 21.91 -17.98 43.05
N LYS A 234 22.21 -18.46 44.26
CA LYS A 234 22.84 -17.71 45.34
C LYS A 234 24.31 -17.48 44.99
N SER A 235 24.79 -16.23 44.96
CA SER A 235 26.17 -15.94 45.36
C SER A 235 26.33 -14.50 45.84
N LYS A 236 27.12 -14.36 46.90
CA LYS A 236 27.47 -13.12 47.59
C LYS A 236 28.53 -12.35 46.78
N LYS A 237 28.43 -11.02 46.66
CA LYS A 237 29.42 -10.04 47.17
C LYS A 237 29.19 -8.61 46.63
N ARG A 238 28.98 -7.70 47.60
CA ARG A 238 29.45 -6.31 47.76
C ARG A 238 29.81 -5.47 46.52
N GLY A 239 29.12 -4.34 46.39
CA GLY A 239 29.60 -3.11 45.75
C GLY A 239 28.66 -1.93 46.06
N ARG A 240 29.07 -1.03 46.95
CA ARG A 240 28.32 0.17 47.42
C ARG A 240 28.21 1.23 46.31
N LYS A 241 27.02 1.82 46.14
CA LYS A 241 26.80 3.23 45.75
C LYS A 241 25.52 3.76 46.44
N PRO A 242 25.46 5.05 46.79
CA PRO A 242 24.48 5.58 47.73
C PRO A 242 23.07 5.62 47.16
N GLU A 243 22.18 5.07 47.97
CA GLU A 243 20.74 4.90 47.78
C GLU A 243 20.04 6.26 47.93
N LYS A 244 19.38 6.72 46.87
CA LYS A 244 18.34 7.74 47.01
C LYS A 244 17.26 7.14 47.91
N VAL A 245 16.96 7.83 49.01
CA VAL A 245 15.85 7.50 49.92
C VAL A 245 14.60 7.23 49.07
N PRO A 246 14.04 6.02 49.09
CA PRO A 246 12.77 5.74 48.42
C PRO A 246 11.70 6.58 49.10
N GLU A 247 10.96 7.39 48.32
CA GLU A 247 9.73 7.98 48.81
C GLU A 247 8.83 6.88 49.38
N PRO A 248 8.14 7.13 50.51
CA PRO A 248 7.29 6.13 51.14
C PRO A 248 6.23 5.69 50.12
N ASP A 249 6.27 4.40 49.76
CA ASP A 249 5.34 3.75 48.84
C ASP A 249 3.92 4.27 49.05
N GLU A 250 3.35 4.84 47.98
CA GLU A 250 1.99 5.38 47.98
C GLU A 250 1.02 4.34 48.57
N GLN A 251 0.50 4.67 49.76
CA GLN A 251 -0.49 3.84 50.44
C GLN A 251 -1.66 3.59 49.50
N CYS A 252 -2.16 2.35 49.47
CA CYS A 252 -3.24 1.97 48.57
C CYS A 252 -4.49 2.86 48.76
N THR A 253 -4.80 3.69 47.76
CA THR A 253 -5.93 4.62 47.78
C THR A 253 -7.31 3.93 47.78
N PHE A 254 -7.40 2.69 47.29
CA PHE A 254 -8.64 1.89 47.27
C PHE A 254 -8.97 1.42 48.68
N CYS A 255 -7.97 0.79 49.31
CA CYS A 255 -8.02 0.36 50.69
C CYS A 255 -8.23 1.61 51.61
N LYS A 256 -7.78 2.83 51.21
CA LYS A 256 -8.11 4.11 51.88
C LYS A 256 -9.57 4.54 51.83
N LYS A 257 -10.22 4.34 50.69
CA LYS A 257 -11.61 4.78 50.48
C LYS A 257 -12.63 3.84 51.11
N HIS A 258 -12.37 2.53 51.10
CA HIS A 258 -13.35 1.52 51.48
C HIS A 258 -13.15 0.92 52.88
N PHE A 259 -11.96 1.07 53.48
CA PHE A 259 -11.63 0.49 54.80
C PHE A 259 -10.78 1.48 55.63
N PRO A 260 -11.38 2.54 56.17
CA PRO A 260 -10.66 3.60 56.88
C PRO A 260 -9.94 3.10 58.15
N ASP A 261 -10.51 2.12 58.85
CA ASP A 261 -10.08 1.75 60.22
C ASP A 261 -8.99 0.66 60.29
N LYS A 262 -8.48 0.18 59.15
CA LYS A 262 -7.46 -0.89 59.12
C LYS A 262 -6.06 -0.33 58.85
N PRO A 263 -5.02 -0.76 59.60
CA PRO A 263 -3.63 -0.33 59.36
C PRO A 263 -3.13 -0.82 57.99
N ARG A 264 -2.38 0.02 57.27
CA ARG A 264 -1.99 -0.20 55.87
C ARG A 264 -0.48 -0.24 55.71
N ASN A 265 0.06 -1.45 55.58
CA ASN A 265 1.47 -1.68 55.31
C ASN A 265 1.69 -2.27 53.90
N TYR A 266 0.81 -1.96 52.95
CA TYR A 266 0.87 -2.48 51.59
C TYR A 266 0.58 -1.39 50.56
N SER A 267 1.28 -1.46 49.42
CA SER A 267 1.16 -0.50 48.33
C SER A 267 -0.07 -0.80 47.46
N TRP A 268 -0.44 0.13 46.59
CA TRP A 268 -1.51 -0.06 45.60
C TRP A 268 -1.35 -1.36 44.81
N LYS A 269 -0.11 -1.74 44.46
CA LYS A 269 0.21 -2.96 43.68
C LYS A 269 0.01 -4.26 44.46
N THR A 270 0.05 -4.23 45.79
CA THR A 270 -0.02 -5.42 46.65
C THR A 270 -1.28 -5.54 47.52
N CYS A 271 -2.25 -4.59 47.43
CA CYS A 271 -3.54 -4.66 48.17
C CYS A 271 -4.38 -5.87 47.67
N LEU A 272 -4.37 -6.96 48.45
CA LEU A 272 -5.12 -8.20 48.20
C LEU A 272 -6.62 -7.95 48.03
N GLN A 273 -7.18 -6.99 48.77
CA GLN A 273 -8.59 -6.64 48.69
C GLN A 273 -8.98 -6.02 47.35
N ARG A 274 -8.09 -5.23 46.74
CA ARG A 274 -8.31 -4.67 45.39
C ARG A 274 -8.32 -5.77 44.35
N ASN A 275 -7.39 -6.72 44.45
CA ASN A 275 -7.33 -7.86 43.52
C ASN A 275 -8.56 -8.76 43.67
N SER A 276 -9.04 -8.99 44.89
CA SER A 276 -10.28 -9.70 45.16
C SER A 276 -11.50 -8.99 44.55
N TRP A 277 -11.62 -7.66 44.75
CA TRP A 277 -12.70 -6.86 44.17
C TRP A 277 -12.68 -6.87 42.63
N ARG A 278 -11.51 -6.69 42.00
CA ARG A 278 -11.34 -6.74 40.54
C ARG A 278 -11.73 -8.11 39.95
N ASN A 279 -11.40 -9.18 40.67
CA ASN A 279 -11.73 -10.55 40.24
C ASN A 279 -13.23 -10.88 40.43
N GLN A 280 -13.91 -10.17 41.34
CA GLN A 280 -15.36 -10.30 41.55
C GLN A 280 -16.16 -9.41 40.58
N SER A 281 -15.69 -8.20 40.26
CA SER A 281 -16.36 -7.27 39.34
C SER A 281 -16.33 -7.73 37.87
N ASN A 282 -15.46 -8.69 37.53
CA ASN A 282 -15.43 -9.32 36.20
C ASN A 282 -16.45 -10.47 36.05
N LYS A 283 -17.25 -10.75 37.09
CA LYS A 283 -18.42 -11.62 37.00
C LYS A 283 -19.65 -10.72 36.95
N THR A 284 -20.53 -10.95 35.99
CA THR A 284 -21.66 -10.09 35.57
C THR A 284 -22.80 -9.94 36.58
N ASP A 285 -22.55 -10.05 37.89
CA ASP A 285 -23.55 -9.77 38.92
C ASP A 285 -22.93 -9.02 40.12
N PRO A 286 -23.58 -7.95 40.60
CA PRO A 286 -23.13 -7.27 41.82
C PRO A 286 -23.29 -8.19 43.05
N PRO A 287 -22.45 -8.08 44.09
CA PRO A 287 -22.63 -8.85 45.31
C PRO A 287 -23.95 -8.46 45.97
N LYS A 288 -24.92 -9.38 46.00
CA LYS A 288 -26.13 -9.27 46.82
C LYS A 288 -25.70 -9.35 48.29
N TRP A 289 -25.65 -8.21 48.96
CA TRP A 289 -25.79 -8.18 50.41
C TRP A 289 -27.24 -8.52 50.71
N HIS A 290 -27.44 -9.54 51.54
CA HIS A 290 -28.76 -10.06 51.89
C HIS A 290 -29.64 -8.97 52.51
N GLU A 291 -30.69 -8.57 51.80
CA GLU A 291 -31.95 -8.13 52.38
C GLU A 291 -33.09 -8.89 51.69
N VAL A 292 -33.84 -9.60 52.52
CA VAL A 292 -35.02 -10.40 52.17
C VAL A 292 -36.19 -9.44 52.01
N HIS A 293 -36.95 -9.51 50.90
CA HIS A 293 -38.42 -9.56 50.90
C HIS A 293 -39.04 -9.58 49.49
N MET A 294 -39.94 -10.56 49.30
CA MET A 294 -41.16 -10.59 48.47
C MET A 294 -41.05 -10.69 46.93
N THR A 295 -41.26 -11.93 46.45
CA THR A 295 -41.85 -12.36 45.16
C THR A 295 -43.32 -11.87 45.03
N THR A 296 -43.99 -11.70 43.88
CA THR A 296 -43.90 -12.39 42.57
C THR A 296 -44.63 -11.61 41.47
N ASN A 297 -44.19 -11.86 40.23
CA ASN A 297 -44.63 -11.37 38.91
C ASN A 297 -46.07 -11.70 38.48
N ASN A 298 -46.54 -10.95 37.48
CA ASN A 298 -47.55 -11.37 36.52
C ASN A 298 -47.06 -11.15 35.05
N SER A 299 -47.41 -12.11 34.18
CA SER A 299 -47.61 -12.02 32.72
C SER A 299 -46.38 -11.82 31.79
N GLN A 300 -45.99 -12.70 30.85
CA GLN A 300 -46.68 -13.38 29.73
C GLN A 300 -46.65 -12.58 28.40
N LYS A 301 -46.01 -13.17 27.37
CA LYS A 301 -46.32 -13.21 25.91
C LYS A 301 -45.03 -13.26 25.07
N ASP A 302 -44.74 -14.35 24.36
CA ASP A 302 -45.32 -14.77 23.07
C ASP A 302 -45.16 -13.70 21.98
N SER A 303 -44.17 -13.83 21.10
CA SER A 303 -44.13 -14.72 19.92
C SER A 303 -45.07 -14.25 18.80
N SER A 304 -44.50 -13.93 17.64
CA SER A 304 -44.96 -14.37 16.31
C SER A 304 -44.36 -13.53 15.18
N THR A 305 -43.53 -14.23 14.41
CA THR A 305 -43.21 -14.13 12.97
C THR A 305 -44.28 -13.54 12.03
N SER A 306 -43.82 -12.84 10.99
CA SER A 306 -44.30 -13.05 9.61
C SER A 306 -43.31 -12.52 8.57
N LYS A 307 -43.13 -13.30 7.50
CA LYS A 307 -42.33 -13.07 6.28
C LYS A 307 -43.22 -12.43 5.20
N PHE A 308 -42.67 -11.66 4.25
CA PHE A 308 -43.04 -11.60 2.81
C PHE A 308 -41.96 -10.77 2.07
N VAL A 309 -41.05 -11.41 1.29
CA VAL A 309 -41.00 -11.60 -0.19
C VAL A 309 -40.84 -10.29 -1.02
N PRO A 310 -39.89 -10.21 -1.98
CA PRO A 310 -39.52 -8.98 -2.68
C PRO A 310 -40.19 -8.83 -4.06
N VAL A 311 -40.15 -7.61 -4.60
CA VAL A 311 -40.50 -7.31 -5.99
C VAL A 311 -39.36 -6.48 -6.63
N LEU A 312 -38.88 -7.03 -7.76
CA LEU A 312 -38.15 -6.47 -8.90
C LEU A 312 -37.05 -5.42 -8.66
#